data_AF-A0A7W0RZ19-F1
#
_entry.id   AF-A0A7W0RZ19-F1
#
_cell.length_a   1.000
_cell.length_b   1.000
_cell.length_c   1.000
_cell.angle_alpha   90.00
_cell.angle_beta   90.00
_cell.angle_gamma   90.00
#
_symmetry.space_group_name_H-M   'P 1'
#
loop_
_entity.id
_entity.type
_entity.pdbx_description
1 polymer ?
#
loop_
_entity_poly.entity_id
_entity_poly.type
_entity_poly.pdbx_seq_one_letter_code
_entity_poly.pdbx_strand_id
1 'polypeptide(L)' 'MDIWTILEYLAWALSAGFGLHILYDWLRTDSTYSEEFLTSSREGELEALTEKHQLQGGGHG' A
#
# COMPACT_ATOMS: atom_id res chain seq x y z
N MET A 1 25.46 -23.94 -26.14
CA MET A 1 24.80 -22.94 -25.29
C MET A 1 25.81 -22.43 -24.31
N ASP A 2 26.25 -21.20 -24.54
CA ASP A 2 27.24 -20.47 -23.78
C ASP A 2 26.61 -19.87 -22.51
N ILE A 3 27.46 -19.63 -21.50
CA ILE A 3 27.04 -19.12 -20.20
C ILE A 3 26.23 -17.82 -20.31
N TRP A 4 26.56 -16.98 -21.30
CA TRP A 4 25.88 -15.73 -21.59
C TRP A 4 24.44 -15.94 -22.08
N THR A 5 24.20 -16.93 -22.94
CA THR A 5 22.85 -17.29 -23.39
C THR A 5 21.97 -17.77 -22.23
N ILE A 6 22.53 -18.56 -21.31
CA ILE A 6 21.81 -19.03 -20.12
C ILE A 6 21.46 -17.84 -19.22
N LEU A 7 22.42 -16.94 -18.98
CA LEU A 7 22.22 -15.73 -18.19
C LEU A 7 21.18 -14.80 -18.82
N GLU A 8 21.17 -14.66 -20.14
CA GLU A 8 20.18 -13.85 -20.86
C GLU A 8 18.76 -14.39 -20.69
N TYR A 9 18.56 -15.70 -20.87
CA TYR A 9 17.24 -16.32 -20.64
C TYR A 9 16.80 -16.23 -19.19
N LEU A 10 17.72 -16.38 -18.23
CA LEU A 10 17.43 -16.17 -16.81
C LEU A 10 17.03 -14.73 -16.53
N ALA A 11 17.75 -13.75 -17.09
CA ALA A 11 17.42 -12.34 -16.91
C ALA A 11 16.04 -11.99 -17.49
N TRP A 12 15.72 -12.50 -18.67
CA TRP A 12 14.40 -12.36 -19.28
C TRP A 12 13.29 -13.01 -18.44
N ALA A 13 13.52 -14.24 -17.97
CA ALA A 13 12.55 -14.95 -17.14
C ALA A 13 12.29 -14.22 -15.80
N LEU A 14 13.35 -13.72 -15.16
CA LEU A 14 13.24 -12.94 -13.92
C LEU A 14 12.51 -11.61 -14.16
N SER A 15 12.85 -10.89 -15.24
CA SER A 15 12.20 -9.63 -15.60
C SER A 15 10.69 -9.82 -15.82
N ALA A 16 10.31 -10.81 -16.62
CA ALA A 16 8.90 -11.15 -16.83
C ALA A 16 8.21 -11.58 -15.53
N GLY A 17 8.89 -12.38 -14.69
CA GLY A 17 8.40 -12.82 -13.39
C GLY A 17 8.10 -11.65 -12.44
N PHE A 18 9.01 -10.69 -12.31
CA PHE A 18 8.81 -9.50 -11.49
C PHE A 18 7.68 -8.61 -12.04
N GLY A 19 7.62 -8.42 -13.35
CA GLY A 19 6.53 -7.66 -13.99
C GLY A 19 5.15 -8.26 -13.67
N LEU A 20 5.01 -9.59 -13.82
CA LEU A 20 3.78 -10.30 -13.48
C LEU A 20 3.46 -10.22 -11.98
N HIS A 21 4.47 -10.33 -11.12
CA HIS A 21 4.28 -10.23 -9.67
C HIS A 21 3.74 -8.86 -9.25
N ILE A 22 4.29 -7.78 -9.81
CA ILE A 22 3.83 -6.41 -9.55
C ILE A 22 2.39 -6.23 -10.03
N LEU A 23 2.07 -6.69 -11.24
CA LEU A 23 0.71 -6.59 -11.78
C LEU A 23 -0.28 -7.40 -10.93
N TYR A 24 0.10 -8.59 -10.49
CA TYR A 24 -0.73 -9.41 -9.61
C TYR A 24 -0.96 -8.74 -8.26
N ASP A 25 0.08 -8.19 -7.65
CA ASP A 25 -0.01 -7.51 -6.36
C ASP A 25 -0.87 -6.23 -6.46
N TRP A 26 -0.72 -5.48 -7.55
CA TRP A 26 -1.54 -4.30 -7.83
C TRP A 26 -3.02 -4.66 -7.95
N LEU A 27 -3.36 -5.63 -8.81
CA LEU A 27 -4.74 -6.10 -8.98
C LEU A 27 -5.32 -6.69 -7.69
N ARG A 28 -4.50 -7.43 -6.93
CA ARG A 28 -4.92 -8.02 -5.67
C ARG A 28 -5.21 -6.95 -4.62
N THR A 29 -4.33 -5.97 -4.46
CA THR A 29 -4.50 -4.86 -3.51
C THR A 29 -5.76 -4.06 -3.82
N ASP A 30 -6.01 -3.77 -5.10
CA ASP A 30 -7.21 -3.09 -5.58
C ASP A 30 -8.50 -3.88 -5.28
N SER A 31 -8.45 -5.21 -5.41
CA SER A 31 -9.62 -6.08 -5.18
C SER A 31 -9.88 -6.47 -3.71
N THR A 32 -8.86 -6.42 -2.85
CA THR A 32 -8.95 -6.93 -1.46
C THR A 32 -9.25 -5.82 -0.45
N TYR A 33 -8.92 -4.58 -0.76
CA TYR A 33 -9.20 -3.41 0.08
C TYR A 33 -10.07 -2.45 -0.71
N SER A 34 -11.31 -2.21 -0.27
CA SER A 34 -12.11 -1.11 -0.84
C SER A 34 -11.37 0.21 -0.63
N GLU A 35 -11.44 1.14 -1.59
CA GLU A 35 -10.86 2.49 -1.48
C GLU A 35 -11.15 3.13 -0.10
N GLU A 36 -12.33 2.83 0.46
CA GLU A 36 -12.79 3.26 1.78
C GLU A 36 -11.83 2.92 2.94
N PHE A 37 -11.10 1.81 2.88
CA PHE A 37 -10.11 1.43 3.91
C PHE A 37 -8.75 2.10 3.69
N LEU A 38 -8.28 2.24 2.44
CA LEU A 38 -7.01 2.88 2.11
C LEU A 38 -7.06 4.41 2.20
N THR A 39 -8.25 5.01 2.03
CA THR A 39 -8.51 6.43 2.30
C THR A 39 -9.03 6.70 3.70
N SER A 40 -9.31 5.66 4.51
CA SER A 40 -9.51 5.83 5.95
C SER A 40 -8.17 6.17 6.60
N SER A 41 -7.78 7.44 6.47
CA SER A 41 -6.64 8.00 7.19
C SER A 41 -6.91 7.84 8.69
N ARG A 42 -6.25 6.86 9.29
CA ARG A 42 -6.28 6.65 10.74
C ARG A 42 -5.60 7.79 11.50
N GLU A 43 -4.93 8.71 10.81
CA GLU A 43 -4.41 9.96 11.39
C GLU A 43 -5.51 11.00 11.63
N GLY A 44 -6.54 11.07 10.75
CA GLY A 44 -7.60 12.09 10.88
C GLY A 44 -8.63 11.82 11.99
N GLU A 45 -8.87 10.55 12.34
CA GLU A 45 -9.87 10.19 13.38
C GLU A 45 -9.37 10.51 14.80
N LEU A 46 -8.06 10.30 15.05
CA LEU A 46 -7.42 10.59 16.33
C LEU A 46 -7.34 12.09 16.63
N GLU A 47 -7.11 12.92 15.61
CA GLU A 47 -7.12 14.38 15.74
C GLU A 47 -8.54 14.92 16.02
N ALA A 48 -9.56 14.40 15.32
CA ALA A 48 -10.95 14.81 15.53
C ALA A 48 -11.51 14.41 16.91
N LEU A 49 -11.05 13.30 17.49
CA LEU A 49 -11.38 12.91 18.87
C LEU A 49 -10.64 13.76 19.91
N THR A 50 -9.38 14.12 19.63
CA THR A 50 -8.55 14.95 20.52
C THR A 50 -9.01 16.40 20.55
N GLU A 51 -9.42 16.96 19.40
CA GLU A 51 -9.97 18.31 19.30
C GLU A 51 -11.29 18.43 20.09
N LYS A 52 -12.19 17.44 19.98
CA LYS A 52 -13.43 17.39 20.78
C LYS A 52 -13.16 17.31 22.29
N HIS A 53 -12.13 16.58 22.71
CA HIS A 53 -11.76 16.46 24.13
C HIS A 53 -11.14 17.75 24.70
N GLN A 54 -10.33 18.47 23.91
CA GLN A 54 -9.76 19.78 24.28
C GLN A 54 -10.85 20.87 24.36
N LEU A 55 -11.79 20.91 23.40
CA LEU A 55 -12.89 21.87 23.40
C LEU A 55 -13.89 21.63 24.54
N GLN A 56 -14.06 20.39 24.98
CA GLN A 56 -14.96 20.04 26.10
C GLN A 56 -14.28 20.15 27.48
N GLY A 57 -12.94 20.17 27.55
CA GLY A 57 -12.16 20.35 28.77
C GLY A 57 -11.81 21.82 29.12
N GLY A 58 -12.02 22.77 28.21
CA GLY A 58 -11.67 24.19 28.38
C GLY A 58 -12.81 25.12 28.85
N GLY A 59 -13.91 24.56 29.36
CA GLY A 59 -15.13 25.30 29.70
C GLY A 59 -15.54 25.22 31.17
N HIS A 60 -14.60 25.34 32.11
CA HIS A 60 -14.88 25.66 33.53
C HIS A 60 -13.62 26.20 34.20
N GLY A 61 -13.63 27.50 34.55
CA GLY A 61 -12.57 28.16 35.33
C GLY A 61 -12.26 29.56 34.83
#